data_AF-A0AAD8WWL4-F1
#
_entry.id   AF-A0AAD8WWL4-F1
#
_cell.length_a   1.000
_cell.length_b   1.000
_cell.length_c   1.000
_cell.angle_alpha   90.00
_cell.angle_beta   90.00
_cell.angle_gamma   90.00
#
_symmetry.space_group_name_H-M   'P 1'
#
loop_
_entity.id
_entity.type
_entity.pdbx_description
1 polymer ?
#
loop_
_entity_poly.entity_id
_entity_poly.type
_entity_poly.pdbx_seq_one_letter_code
_entity_poly.pdbx_strand_id
1 'polypeptide(L)'
;MLVRLADGTAIVYDSRETAPLAATKDMYGGNETLKARGALSIGVPGEILGLYEAWRQHGKLSWKSLVTPSAKLARAFRISPYLRMQMEATRAGILGNAGIRAVYAPNGDILKLNDVCRNVALAKTLEAVAVGGPDAFYRGPVADQLVKDVREAGGIMTREDLEKYQVKVRRPLSESVMGLTVLSMPPPSAGGAGLMLVLNILAQYGISGISGSLGIHRLIESFKHYMAVKMNLGDPDFVEVGEVVSDMLSPKFAAELKRTIYDNMTFSPKHYGGRWNILQDHGTSHLSIVDRERNAVSMTSTVNSYFGSLILSPGTGVLLNNEMDDFSMPANTSADSPPPAPNNFVAPLKRPLSSMCPTIVLKDGKLKAAVGASGGSMIPAGTIEVLLNHFAKNMDPLSSVMAPRVYHQLIPNVVQYENWTTVTGDRFLLDATTRADLLKKGHVLKPLAGGTISQLVVHNVESGGDLTAVSDPRKGGVPAGY
;
A
#
# COMPACT_ATOMS: atom_id res chain seq x y z
N MET A 1 -4.59 -6.31 -6.44
CA MET A 1 -3.60 -7.31 -6.91
C MET A 1 -3.39 -7.16 -8.41
N LEU A 2 -2.13 -7.12 -8.86
CA LEU A 2 -1.76 -7.09 -10.27
C LEU A 2 -1.21 -8.47 -10.68
N VAL A 3 -1.76 -9.05 -11.74
CA VAL A 3 -1.37 -10.35 -12.30
C VAL A 3 -0.94 -10.17 -13.74
N ARG A 4 0.17 -10.80 -14.14
CA ARG A 4 0.58 -10.95 -15.54
C ARG A 4 0.83 -12.42 -15.85
N LEU A 5 0.14 -12.97 -16.82
CA LEU A 5 0.30 -14.36 -17.28
C LEU A 5 1.33 -14.47 -18.40
N ALA A 6 1.97 -15.64 -18.52
CA ALA A 6 2.98 -16.02 -19.51
C ALA A 6 2.66 -15.52 -20.93
N ASP A 7 1.38 -15.62 -21.33
CA ASP A 7 0.85 -15.28 -22.65
C ASP A 7 0.75 -13.78 -22.97
N GLY A 8 1.03 -12.90 -21.99
CA GLY A 8 0.94 -11.44 -22.15
C GLY A 8 -0.29 -10.82 -21.50
N THR A 9 -1.26 -11.61 -21.06
CA THR A 9 -2.44 -11.13 -20.36
C THR A 9 -2.04 -10.47 -19.04
N ALA A 10 -2.50 -9.23 -18.82
CA ALA A 10 -2.29 -8.50 -17.57
C ALA A 10 -3.61 -7.97 -17.03
N ILE A 11 -3.89 -8.27 -15.76
CA ILE A 11 -5.18 -8.07 -15.11
C ILE A 11 -4.97 -7.51 -13.69
N VAL A 12 -5.82 -6.58 -13.29
CA VAL A 12 -5.92 -6.08 -11.92
C VAL A 12 -7.20 -6.60 -11.28
N TYR A 13 -7.05 -7.21 -10.10
CA TYR A 13 -8.14 -7.51 -9.18
C TYR A 13 -8.15 -6.45 -8.08
N ASP A 14 -9.06 -5.50 -8.20
CA ASP A 14 -9.29 -4.42 -7.24
C ASP A 14 -10.30 -4.89 -6.18
N SER A 15 -9.74 -5.35 -5.07
CA SER A 15 -10.45 -5.81 -3.87
C SER A 15 -10.41 -4.76 -2.76
N ARG A 16 -10.32 -3.47 -3.11
CA ARG A 16 -10.38 -2.36 -2.17
C ARG A 16 -11.75 -2.34 -1.47
N GLU A 17 -11.73 -1.98 -0.20
CA GLU A 17 -12.91 -1.80 0.63
C GLU A 17 -13.86 -0.77 0.04
N THR A 18 -15.15 -0.94 0.27
CA THR A 18 -16.17 0.08 -0.05
C THR A 18 -16.74 0.67 1.22
N ALA A 19 -17.16 1.93 1.16
CA ALA A 19 -17.96 2.53 2.20
C ALA A 19 -19.30 1.80 2.37
N PRO A 20 -19.75 1.54 3.61
CA PRO A 20 -21.10 1.03 3.86
C PRO A 20 -22.19 1.92 3.23
N LEU A 21 -23.35 1.35 2.91
CA LEU A 21 -24.50 2.02 2.30
C LEU A 21 -25.00 3.20 3.15
N ALA A 22 -24.89 3.09 4.47
CA ALA A 22 -25.26 4.14 5.41
C ALA A 22 -24.20 5.24 5.57
N ALA A 23 -23.04 5.13 4.92
CA ALA A 23 -21.99 6.12 5.00
C ALA A 23 -22.41 7.41 4.29
N THR A 24 -22.14 8.55 4.91
CA THR A 24 -22.44 9.87 4.32
C THR A 24 -21.19 10.72 4.30
N LYS A 25 -21.19 11.70 3.40
CA LYS A 25 -20.10 12.67 3.25
C LYS A 25 -19.68 13.31 4.59
N ASP A 26 -20.65 13.61 5.45
CA ASP A 26 -20.44 14.38 6.69
C ASP A 26 -20.47 13.50 7.96
N MET A 27 -20.45 12.16 7.83
CA MET A 27 -20.65 11.22 8.95
C MET A 27 -19.64 11.37 10.12
N TYR A 28 -18.51 12.02 9.88
CA TYR A 28 -17.48 12.25 10.89
C TYR A 28 -17.55 13.63 11.54
N GLY A 29 -18.26 14.60 10.94
CA GLY A 29 -18.41 15.96 11.50
C GLY A 29 -17.09 16.66 11.84
N GLY A 30 -16.01 16.39 11.09
CA GLY A 30 -14.68 16.94 11.37
C GLY A 30 -13.84 16.15 12.40
N ASN A 31 -14.34 15.03 12.93
CA ASN A 31 -13.64 14.22 13.92
C ASN A 31 -12.67 13.20 13.28
N GLU A 32 -11.39 13.57 13.22
CA GLU A 32 -10.32 12.72 12.68
C GLU A 32 -10.17 11.39 13.42
N THR A 33 -10.49 11.33 14.71
CA THR A 33 -10.34 10.09 15.50
C THR A 33 -11.37 9.05 15.11
N LEU A 34 -12.63 9.44 14.89
CA LEU A 34 -13.70 8.53 14.43
C LEU A 34 -13.42 7.98 13.03
N LYS A 35 -12.79 8.80 12.20
CA LYS A 35 -12.37 8.43 10.85
C LYS A 35 -11.17 7.49 10.86
N ALA A 36 -10.21 7.68 11.78
CA ALA A 36 -9.00 6.87 11.86
C ALA A 36 -9.18 5.55 12.63
N ARG A 37 -10.08 5.47 13.62
CA ARG A 37 -10.18 4.33 14.55
C ARG A 37 -11.63 4.03 14.96
N GLY A 38 -11.85 2.81 15.44
CA GLY A 38 -13.15 2.36 15.93
C GLY A 38 -14.10 1.93 14.81
N ALA A 39 -15.36 1.69 15.14
CA ALA A 39 -16.24 0.96 14.23
C ALA A 39 -16.74 1.77 13.01
N LEU A 40 -16.70 3.11 13.07
CA LEU A 40 -17.06 3.97 11.94
C LEU A 40 -15.97 4.04 10.87
N SER A 41 -14.72 3.71 11.21
CA SER A 41 -13.62 3.70 10.24
C SER A 41 -13.60 2.44 9.36
N ILE A 42 -14.46 1.46 9.64
CA ILE A 42 -14.48 0.16 8.98
C ILE A 42 -15.14 0.26 7.60
N GLY A 43 -14.39 -0.08 6.56
CA GLY A 43 -14.90 -0.36 5.22
C GLY A 43 -15.27 -1.84 5.03
N VAL A 44 -16.11 -2.13 4.03
CA VAL A 44 -16.55 -3.49 3.71
C VAL A 44 -15.36 -4.33 3.20
N PRO A 45 -14.95 -5.43 3.88
CA PRO A 45 -13.74 -6.16 3.54
C PRO A 45 -13.81 -6.86 2.17
N GLY A 46 -12.78 -6.70 1.36
CA GLY A 46 -12.77 -7.22 -0.01
C GLY A 46 -11.82 -8.38 -0.34
N GLU A 47 -10.84 -8.64 0.53
CA GLU A 47 -9.70 -9.49 0.19
C GLU A 47 -10.08 -10.93 -0.18
N ILE A 48 -10.98 -11.57 0.58
CA ILE A 48 -11.39 -12.96 0.33
C ILE A 48 -11.99 -13.11 -1.07
N LEU A 49 -12.89 -12.20 -1.45
CA LEU A 49 -13.49 -12.23 -2.77
C LEU A 49 -12.45 -11.94 -3.86
N GLY A 50 -11.51 -11.01 -3.62
CA GLY A 50 -10.44 -10.68 -4.56
C GLY A 50 -9.51 -11.86 -4.86
N LEU A 51 -9.07 -12.56 -3.82
CA LEU A 51 -8.25 -13.76 -3.94
C LEU A 51 -9.02 -14.90 -4.61
N TYR A 52 -10.30 -15.08 -4.26
CA TYR A 52 -11.15 -16.11 -4.85
C TYR A 52 -11.40 -15.86 -6.34
N GLU A 53 -11.63 -14.61 -6.75
CA GLU A 53 -11.83 -14.26 -8.16
C GLU A 53 -10.61 -14.57 -9.03
N ALA A 54 -9.41 -14.23 -8.55
CA ALA A 54 -8.19 -14.60 -9.25
C ALA A 54 -7.94 -16.11 -9.26
N TRP A 55 -8.22 -16.79 -8.14
CA TRP A 55 -8.15 -18.25 -8.07
C TRP A 55 -9.14 -18.92 -9.03
N ARG A 56 -10.37 -18.41 -9.14
CA ARG A 56 -11.39 -18.96 -10.05
C ARG A 56 -10.95 -18.85 -11.51
N GLN A 57 -10.27 -17.78 -11.88
CA GLN A 57 -9.83 -17.55 -13.26
C GLN A 57 -8.50 -18.24 -13.61
N HIS A 58 -7.58 -18.39 -12.65
CA HIS A 58 -6.20 -18.80 -12.93
C HIS A 58 -5.65 -19.90 -12.02
N GLY A 59 -6.38 -20.29 -10.98
CA GLY A 59 -5.95 -21.24 -9.97
C GLY A 59 -5.89 -22.67 -10.50
N LYS A 60 -4.81 -23.39 -10.18
CA LYS A 60 -4.61 -24.81 -10.54
C LYS A 60 -4.83 -25.76 -9.35
N LEU A 61 -4.63 -25.28 -8.12
CA LEU A 61 -4.83 -26.05 -6.89
C LEU A 61 -6.24 -25.78 -6.33
N SER A 62 -6.78 -26.70 -5.53
CA SER A 62 -8.09 -26.48 -4.90
C SER A 62 -8.07 -25.29 -3.93
N TRP A 63 -9.11 -24.45 -3.94
CA TRP A 63 -9.26 -23.31 -3.02
C TRP A 63 -9.05 -23.72 -1.55
N LYS A 64 -9.70 -24.83 -1.15
CA LYS A 64 -9.59 -25.39 0.20
C LYS A 64 -8.14 -25.62 0.62
N SER A 65 -7.32 -26.20 -0.27
CA SER A 65 -5.91 -26.48 0.03
C SER A 65 -5.06 -25.22 0.21
N LEU A 66 -5.45 -24.10 -0.40
CA LEU A 66 -4.76 -22.81 -0.29
C LEU A 66 -5.11 -22.07 1.01
N VAL A 67 -6.37 -22.17 1.48
CA VAL A 67 -6.84 -21.47 2.69
C VAL A 67 -6.54 -22.25 3.98
N THR A 68 -6.58 -23.58 3.93
CA THR A 68 -6.41 -24.46 5.11
C THR A 68 -5.13 -24.18 5.91
N PRO A 69 -3.94 -23.93 5.31
CA PRO A 69 -2.73 -23.59 6.05
C PRO A 69 -2.89 -22.34 6.93
N SER A 70 -3.56 -21.30 6.42
CA SER A 70 -3.84 -20.07 7.19
C SER A 70 -4.77 -20.34 8.37
N ALA A 71 -5.79 -21.19 8.19
CA ALA A 71 -6.66 -21.60 9.29
C ALA A 71 -5.88 -22.34 10.40
N LYS A 72 -4.94 -23.23 10.03
CA LYS A 72 -4.05 -23.90 10.99
C LYS A 72 -3.18 -22.91 11.75
N LEU A 73 -2.57 -21.93 11.06
CA LEU A 73 -1.76 -20.88 11.68
C LEU A 73 -2.57 -20.01 12.65
N ALA A 74 -3.82 -19.69 12.33
CA ALA A 74 -4.69 -18.92 13.22
C ALA A 74 -4.96 -19.64 14.55
N ARG A 75 -4.93 -20.98 14.59
CA ARG A 75 -5.09 -21.75 15.83
C ARG A 75 -3.92 -21.57 16.79
N ALA A 76 -2.70 -21.40 16.27
CA ALA A 76 -1.50 -21.12 17.05
C ALA A 76 -0.36 -20.62 16.15
N PHE A 77 0.21 -19.47 16.48
CA PHE A 77 1.46 -18.99 15.90
C PHE A 77 2.29 -18.27 16.96
N ARG A 78 3.61 -18.14 16.73
CA ARG A 78 4.50 -17.43 17.64
C ARG A 78 4.58 -15.96 17.30
N ILE A 79 4.56 -15.10 18.32
CA ILE A 79 4.79 -13.66 18.14
C ILE A 79 6.21 -13.44 17.60
N SER A 80 6.31 -12.83 16.41
CA SER A 80 7.58 -12.47 15.78
C SER A 80 8.13 -11.13 16.31
N PRO A 81 9.44 -10.83 16.12
CA PRO A 81 10.03 -9.57 16.57
C PRO A 81 9.30 -8.33 16.04
N TYR A 82 8.97 -8.31 14.75
CA TYR A 82 8.28 -7.17 14.15
C TYR A 82 6.84 -7.02 14.66
N LEU A 83 6.10 -8.13 14.79
CA LEU A 83 4.76 -8.09 15.38
C LEU A 83 4.81 -7.58 16.82
N ARG A 84 5.79 -8.04 17.61
CA ARG A 84 5.98 -7.60 18.99
C ARG A 84 6.24 -6.09 19.10
N MET A 85 7.06 -5.55 18.20
CA MET A 85 7.34 -4.12 18.12
C MET A 85 6.06 -3.32 17.83
N GLN A 86 5.24 -3.78 16.88
CA GLN A 86 3.97 -3.10 16.56
C GLN A 86 2.92 -3.26 17.67
N MET A 87 2.95 -4.38 18.40
CA MET A 87 2.12 -4.56 19.60
C MET A 87 2.49 -3.56 20.71
N GLU A 88 3.77 -3.24 20.94
CA GLU A 88 4.13 -2.15 21.85
C GLU A 88 3.62 -0.81 21.34
N ALA A 89 3.88 -0.49 20.07
CA ALA A 89 3.48 0.78 19.48
C ALA A 89 1.96 0.99 19.53
N THR A 90 1.19 -0.10 19.55
CA THR A 90 -0.28 -0.10 19.58
C THR A 90 -0.84 -0.59 20.92
N ARG A 91 -0.04 -0.67 21.98
CA ARG A 91 -0.40 -1.31 23.25
C ARG A 91 -1.69 -0.79 23.85
N ALA A 92 -1.84 0.54 23.94
CA ALA A 92 -3.03 1.16 24.49
C ALA A 92 -4.30 0.79 23.71
N GLY A 93 -4.21 0.72 22.37
CA GLY A 93 -5.31 0.30 21.51
C GLY A 93 -5.68 -1.17 21.70
N ILE A 94 -4.67 -2.06 21.79
CA ILE A 94 -4.88 -3.49 22.04
C ILE A 94 -5.54 -3.71 23.39
N LEU A 95 -5.07 -3.06 24.45
CA LEU A 95 -5.63 -3.23 25.81
C LEU A 95 -7.01 -2.58 25.96
N GLY A 96 -7.31 -1.55 25.17
CA GLY A 96 -8.56 -0.79 25.22
C GLY A 96 -9.77 -1.49 24.60
N ASN A 97 -9.59 -2.46 23.69
CA ASN A 97 -10.70 -3.17 23.05
C ASN A 97 -10.74 -4.65 23.43
N ALA A 98 -11.91 -5.13 23.88
CA ALA A 98 -12.04 -6.48 24.45
C ALA A 98 -11.75 -7.60 23.44
N GLY A 99 -12.16 -7.46 22.17
CA GLY A 99 -11.97 -8.49 21.15
C GLY A 99 -10.49 -8.69 20.82
N ILE A 100 -9.78 -7.60 20.49
CA ILE A 100 -8.35 -7.66 20.18
C ILE A 100 -7.51 -8.03 21.41
N ARG A 101 -7.89 -7.55 22.61
CA ARG A 101 -7.25 -7.91 23.88
C ARG A 101 -7.31 -9.42 24.13
N ALA A 102 -8.46 -10.06 23.86
CA ALA A 102 -8.62 -11.50 24.06
C ALA A 102 -7.65 -12.35 23.23
N VAL A 103 -7.16 -11.83 22.10
CA VAL A 103 -6.21 -12.53 21.21
C VAL A 103 -4.76 -12.16 21.53
N TYR A 104 -4.47 -10.87 21.67
CA TYR A 104 -3.10 -10.36 21.75
C TYR A 104 -2.63 -10.02 23.17
N ALA A 105 -3.53 -10.02 24.15
CA ALA A 105 -3.26 -9.77 25.56
C ALA A 105 -4.16 -10.62 26.50
N PRO A 106 -4.27 -11.95 26.29
CA PRO A 106 -5.23 -12.80 26.98
C PRO A 106 -5.03 -12.85 28.51
N ASN A 107 -3.81 -12.57 28.99
CA ASN A 107 -3.45 -12.62 30.41
C ASN A 107 -3.40 -11.21 31.04
N GLY A 108 -4.07 -10.23 30.45
CA GLY A 108 -4.12 -8.85 30.94
C GLY A 108 -2.98 -7.94 30.45
N ASP A 109 -1.95 -8.51 29.82
CA ASP A 109 -0.88 -7.76 29.14
C ASP A 109 -0.54 -8.39 27.79
N ILE A 110 0.03 -7.60 26.89
CA ILE A 110 0.37 -8.02 25.53
C ILE A 110 1.36 -9.19 25.52
N LEU A 111 1.12 -10.15 24.61
CA LEU A 111 1.99 -11.33 24.44
C LEU A 111 3.44 -10.92 24.14
N LYS A 112 4.38 -11.66 24.73
CA LYS A 112 5.83 -11.44 24.58
C LYS A 112 6.36 -12.09 23.30
N LEU A 113 7.60 -11.74 22.95
CA LEU A 113 8.31 -12.38 21.86
C LEU A 113 8.31 -13.91 22.06
N ASN A 114 8.03 -14.66 20.99
CA ASN A 114 7.93 -16.13 20.96
C ASN A 114 6.75 -16.76 21.74
N ASP A 115 5.94 -15.98 22.46
CA ASP A 115 4.69 -16.48 23.05
C ASP A 115 3.75 -17.00 21.95
N VAL A 116 2.90 -17.96 22.30
CA VAL A 116 1.92 -18.53 21.38
C VAL A 116 0.65 -17.69 21.40
N CYS A 117 0.37 -17.01 20.29
CA CYS A 117 -0.87 -16.32 20.01
C CYS A 117 -1.90 -17.28 19.39
N ARG A 118 -3.17 -17.14 19.78
CA ARG A 118 -4.26 -17.99 19.29
C ARG A 118 -5.48 -17.14 18.93
N ASN A 119 -5.96 -17.31 17.70
CA ASN A 119 -7.21 -16.75 17.22
C ASN A 119 -8.09 -17.88 16.67
N VAL A 120 -8.68 -18.66 17.59
CA VAL A 120 -9.47 -19.85 17.24
C VAL A 120 -10.74 -19.47 16.47
N ALA A 121 -11.32 -18.30 16.73
CA ALA A 121 -12.47 -17.80 15.98
C ALA A 121 -12.09 -17.56 14.51
N LEU A 122 -10.94 -16.91 14.24
CA LEU A 122 -10.44 -16.72 12.88
C LEU A 122 -10.14 -18.05 12.19
N ALA A 123 -9.60 -19.04 12.91
CA ALA A 123 -9.38 -20.38 12.35
C ALA A 123 -10.69 -21.02 11.87
N LYS A 124 -11.77 -20.94 12.66
CA LYS A 124 -13.10 -21.44 12.27
C LYS A 124 -13.68 -20.67 11.07
N THR A 125 -13.51 -19.35 11.05
CA THR A 125 -13.90 -18.51 9.90
C THR A 125 -13.17 -18.94 8.63
N LEU A 126 -11.85 -19.11 8.69
CA LEU A 126 -11.04 -19.55 7.55
C LEU A 126 -11.37 -21.00 7.13
N GLU A 127 -11.72 -21.88 8.07
CA GLU A 127 -12.22 -23.23 7.76
C GLU A 127 -13.56 -23.19 7.01
N ALA A 128 -14.48 -22.33 7.44
CA ALA A 128 -15.74 -22.11 6.72
C ALA A 128 -15.49 -21.57 5.31
N VAL A 129 -14.59 -20.59 5.15
CA VAL A 129 -14.19 -20.04 3.84
C VAL A 129 -13.49 -21.08 2.96
N ALA A 130 -12.68 -21.96 3.54
CA ALA A 130 -12.01 -23.02 2.82
C ALA A 130 -13.00 -24.03 2.21
N VAL A 131 -14.15 -24.25 2.85
CA VAL A 131 -15.18 -25.20 2.40
C VAL A 131 -16.26 -24.52 1.54
N GLY A 132 -16.81 -23.39 2.01
CA GLY A 132 -17.93 -22.69 1.37
C GLY A 132 -17.52 -21.54 0.46
N GLY A 133 -16.22 -21.31 0.25
CA GLY A 133 -15.75 -20.20 -0.57
C GLY A 133 -16.10 -18.83 0.04
N PRO A 134 -16.19 -17.77 -0.78
CA PRO A 134 -16.53 -16.43 -0.29
C PRO A 134 -17.94 -16.36 0.32
N ASP A 135 -18.90 -17.15 -0.17
CA ASP A 135 -20.28 -17.13 0.35
C ASP A 135 -20.35 -17.43 1.85
N ALA A 136 -19.42 -18.25 2.37
CA ALA A 136 -19.32 -18.48 3.81
C ALA A 136 -19.11 -17.19 4.61
N PHE A 137 -18.33 -16.23 4.08
CA PHE A 137 -18.00 -14.95 4.71
C PHE A 137 -19.00 -13.83 4.41
N TYR A 138 -19.52 -13.77 3.18
CA TYR A 138 -20.37 -12.66 2.71
C TYR A 138 -21.88 -12.94 2.85
N ARG A 139 -22.29 -14.21 2.90
CA ARG A 139 -23.71 -14.63 2.92
C ARG A 139 -24.05 -15.70 3.98
N GLY A 140 -23.05 -16.22 4.68
CA GLY A 140 -23.24 -17.29 5.66
C GLY A 140 -23.39 -16.77 7.09
N PRO A 141 -23.43 -17.68 8.07
CA PRO A 141 -23.45 -17.34 9.50
C PRO A 141 -22.26 -16.47 9.95
N VAL A 142 -21.12 -16.53 9.25
CA VAL A 142 -19.97 -15.63 9.52
C VAL A 142 -20.36 -14.18 9.22
N ALA A 143 -21.11 -13.93 8.13
CA ALA A 143 -21.56 -12.59 7.77
C ALA A 143 -22.47 -12.01 8.86
N ASP A 144 -23.42 -12.82 9.35
CA ASP A 144 -24.35 -12.40 10.42
C ASP A 144 -23.60 -12.05 11.70
N GLN A 145 -22.66 -12.90 12.10
CA GLN A 145 -21.87 -12.67 13.31
C GLN A 145 -20.95 -11.45 13.17
N LEU A 146 -20.32 -11.27 12.00
CA LEU A 146 -19.46 -10.13 11.72
C LEU A 146 -20.25 -8.81 11.82
N VAL A 147 -21.40 -8.74 11.15
CA VAL A 147 -22.26 -7.56 11.14
C VAL A 147 -22.77 -7.26 12.55
N LYS A 148 -23.22 -8.29 13.29
CA LYS A 148 -23.63 -8.14 14.68
C LYS A 148 -22.53 -7.50 15.52
N ASP A 149 -21.31 -8.05 15.48
CA ASP A 149 -20.19 -7.56 16.27
C ASP A 149 -19.78 -6.13 15.87
N VAL A 150 -19.81 -5.80 14.57
CA VAL A 150 -19.55 -4.43 14.07
C VAL A 150 -20.61 -3.45 14.57
N ARG A 151 -21.89 -3.82 14.52
CA ARG A 151 -22.99 -2.99 15.00
C ARG A 151 -22.94 -2.78 16.51
N GLU A 152 -22.65 -3.82 17.27
CA GLU A 152 -22.45 -3.72 18.73
C GLU A 152 -21.27 -2.82 19.09
N ALA A 153 -20.23 -2.75 18.24
CA ALA A 153 -19.12 -1.83 18.38
C ALA A 153 -19.42 -0.39 17.93
N GLY A 154 -20.65 -0.10 17.47
CA GLY A 154 -21.08 1.23 17.00
C GLY A 154 -20.86 1.50 15.50
N GLY A 155 -20.59 0.45 14.72
CA GLY A 155 -20.38 0.56 13.27
C GLY A 155 -21.68 0.68 12.48
N ILE A 156 -21.54 0.98 11.19
CA ILE A 156 -22.67 1.18 10.27
C ILE A 156 -22.83 0.12 9.19
N MET A 157 -21.94 -0.88 9.16
CA MET A 157 -22.00 -1.98 8.19
C MET A 157 -23.23 -2.87 8.44
N THR A 158 -23.88 -3.28 7.36
CA THR A 158 -25.04 -4.16 7.33
C THR A 158 -24.72 -5.46 6.61
N ARG A 159 -25.66 -6.39 6.68
CA ARG A 159 -25.65 -7.61 5.87
C ARG A 159 -25.71 -7.29 4.37
N GLU A 160 -26.51 -6.31 3.98
CA GLU A 160 -26.65 -5.86 2.60
C GLU A 160 -25.33 -5.30 2.04
N ASP A 161 -24.52 -4.65 2.88
CA ASP A 161 -23.20 -4.16 2.49
C ASP A 161 -22.26 -5.28 2.06
N LEU A 162 -22.22 -6.38 2.83
CA LEU A 162 -21.43 -7.57 2.49
C LEU A 162 -21.93 -8.23 1.22
N GLU A 163 -23.25 -8.32 1.05
CA GLU A 163 -23.87 -8.97 -0.11
C GLU A 163 -23.70 -8.19 -1.42
N LYS A 164 -23.66 -6.86 -1.34
CA LYS A 164 -23.43 -5.97 -2.49
C LYS A 164 -21.95 -5.75 -2.82
N TYR A 165 -21.03 -6.16 -1.96
CA TYR A 165 -19.60 -6.00 -2.23
C TYR A 165 -19.20 -6.73 -3.52
N GLN A 166 -18.44 -6.05 -4.37
CA GLN A 166 -17.92 -6.61 -5.61
C GLN A 166 -16.45 -6.23 -5.80
N VAL A 167 -15.67 -7.21 -6.22
CA VAL A 167 -14.30 -7.00 -6.74
C VAL A 167 -14.41 -6.40 -8.14
N LYS A 168 -13.55 -5.43 -8.44
CA LYS A 168 -13.48 -4.83 -9.78
C LYS A 168 -12.30 -5.45 -10.53
N VAL A 169 -12.57 -6.06 -11.68
CA VAL A 169 -11.53 -6.55 -12.59
C VAL A 169 -11.22 -5.44 -13.58
N ARG A 170 -9.97 -4.96 -13.57
CA ARG A 170 -9.53 -3.79 -14.34
C ARG A 170 -8.33 -4.14 -15.22
N ARG A 171 -8.11 -3.33 -16.26
CA ARG A 171 -6.83 -3.33 -16.98
C ARG A 171 -5.79 -2.54 -16.16
N PRO A 172 -4.53 -2.97 -16.10
CA PRO A 172 -3.48 -2.18 -15.48
C PRO A 172 -3.20 -0.90 -16.27
N LEU A 173 -2.66 0.10 -15.59
CA LEU A 173 -1.92 1.16 -16.29
C LEU A 173 -0.67 0.54 -16.91
N SER A 174 -0.34 0.94 -18.13
CA SER A 174 0.78 0.37 -18.89
C SER A 174 1.49 1.47 -19.65
N GLU A 175 2.74 1.77 -19.29
CA GLU A 175 3.54 2.79 -19.96
C GLU A 175 4.95 2.32 -20.28
N SER A 176 5.52 2.87 -21.35
CA SER A 176 6.91 2.63 -21.72
C SER A 176 7.80 3.79 -21.27
N VAL A 177 8.72 3.52 -20.36
CA VAL A 177 9.62 4.53 -19.78
C VAL A 177 11.01 3.95 -19.53
N MET A 178 12.06 4.71 -19.83
CA MET A 178 13.46 4.27 -19.70
C MET A 178 13.76 2.93 -20.40
N GLY A 179 13.08 2.64 -21.51
CA GLY A 179 13.25 1.39 -22.27
C GLY A 179 12.65 0.14 -21.62
N LEU A 180 11.75 0.32 -20.66
CA LEU A 180 10.99 -0.73 -19.99
C LEU A 180 9.49 -0.48 -20.19
N THR A 181 8.68 -1.53 -20.20
CA THR A 181 7.22 -1.39 -20.05
C THR A 181 6.86 -1.65 -18.60
N VAL A 182 6.19 -0.70 -17.96
CA VAL A 182 5.81 -0.79 -16.56
C VAL A 182 4.29 -0.94 -16.48
N LEU A 183 3.84 -1.95 -15.74
CA LEU A 183 2.45 -2.23 -15.44
C LEU A 183 2.17 -1.91 -13.97
N SER A 184 1.10 -1.17 -13.68
CA SER A 184 0.74 -0.82 -12.29
C SER A 184 -0.77 -0.63 -12.10
N MET A 185 -1.18 -0.35 -10.85
CA MET A 185 -2.60 -0.20 -10.50
C MET A 185 -3.21 1.08 -11.08
N PRO A 186 -4.43 1.00 -11.67
CA PRO A 186 -5.24 2.19 -11.97
C PRO A 186 -5.93 2.74 -10.70
N PRO A 187 -6.59 3.91 -10.79
CA PRO A 187 -7.53 4.38 -9.77
C PRO A 187 -8.55 3.28 -9.34
N PRO A 188 -8.91 3.19 -8.05
CA PRO A 188 -8.74 4.20 -7.00
C PRO A 188 -7.34 4.25 -6.35
N SER A 189 -6.36 3.48 -6.81
CA SER A 189 -4.97 3.75 -6.41
C SER A 189 -4.37 4.90 -7.22
N ALA A 190 -3.77 5.88 -6.53
CA ALA A 190 -2.93 6.90 -7.14
C ALA A 190 -1.48 6.43 -7.35
N GLY A 191 -1.09 5.29 -6.75
CA GLY A 191 0.29 4.83 -6.72
C GLY A 191 0.87 4.55 -8.11
N GLY A 192 0.09 3.91 -8.99
CA GLY A 192 0.54 3.58 -10.34
C GLY A 192 0.74 4.81 -11.23
N ALA A 193 -0.24 5.70 -11.29
CA ALA A 193 -0.12 6.96 -12.05
C ALA A 193 1.01 7.84 -11.50
N GLY A 194 1.16 7.91 -10.17
CA GLY A 194 2.25 8.62 -9.52
C GLY A 194 3.64 8.07 -9.86
N LEU A 195 3.77 6.74 -9.92
CA LEU A 195 4.99 6.07 -10.34
C LEU A 195 5.37 6.45 -11.77
N MET A 196 4.42 6.42 -12.71
CA MET A 196 4.69 6.79 -14.10
C MET A 196 5.08 8.26 -14.25
N LEU A 197 4.39 9.16 -13.55
CA LEU A 197 4.72 10.59 -13.56
C LEU A 197 6.16 10.84 -13.11
N VAL A 198 6.55 10.26 -11.97
CA VAL A 198 7.91 10.42 -11.43
C VAL A 198 8.95 9.83 -12.40
N LEU A 199 8.72 8.62 -12.93
CA LEU A 199 9.64 8.01 -13.89
C LEU A 199 9.76 8.85 -15.18
N ASN A 200 8.66 9.40 -15.70
CA ASN A 200 8.67 10.24 -16.90
C ASN A 200 9.38 11.59 -16.67
N ILE A 201 9.27 12.19 -15.48
CA ILE A 201 10.05 13.39 -15.13
C ILE A 201 11.54 13.05 -15.12
N LEU A 202 11.91 11.97 -14.44
CA LEU A 202 13.30 11.57 -14.26
C LEU A 202 13.95 11.09 -15.55
N ALA A 203 13.20 10.45 -16.45
CA ALA A 203 13.70 9.96 -17.74
C ALA A 203 14.31 11.08 -18.60
N GLN A 204 13.83 12.32 -18.45
CA GLN A 204 14.31 13.48 -19.22
C GLN A 204 15.69 13.99 -18.79
N TYR A 205 16.18 13.58 -17.61
CA TYR A 205 17.52 13.92 -17.15
C TYR A 205 18.57 12.91 -17.61
N GLY A 206 18.15 11.77 -18.18
CA GLY A 206 19.03 10.63 -18.45
C GLY A 206 19.57 9.96 -17.18
N ILE A 207 20.24 8.82 -17.34
CA ILE A 207 20.76 8.01 -16.22
C ILE A 207 21.79 8.79 -15.39
N SER A 208 22.67 9.55 -16.03
CA SER A 208 23.68 10.37 -15.34
C SER A 208 23.01 11.44 -14.45
N GLY A 209 21.87 11.96 -14.87
CA GLY A 209 21.13 12.99 -14.16
C GLY A 209 20.35 12.51 -12.93
N ILE A 210 20.26 11.21 -12.69
CA ILE A 210 19.55 10.62 -11.55
C ILE A 210 20.50 9.91 -10.57
N SER A 211 21.79 10.19 -10.70
CA SER A 211 22.85 9.66 -9.83
C SER A 211 23.32 10.68 -8.80
N GLY A 212 23.89 10.20 -7.70
CA GLY A 212 24.45 11.03 -6.62
C GLY A 212 23.42 11.93 -5.91
N SER A 213 23.91 12.92 -5.16
CA SER A 213 23.07 13.84 -4.36
C SER A 213 22.14 14.69 -5.25
N LEU A 214 22.57 15.04 -6.46
CA LEU A 214 21.73 15.75 -7.43
C LEU A 214 20.57 14.89 -7.93
N GLY A 215 20.80 13.61 -8.20
CA GLY A 215 19.73 12.67 -8.57
C GLY A 215 18.69 12.52 -7.46
N ILE A 216 19.14 12.42 -6.20
CA ILE A 216 18.27 12.35 -5.03
C ILE A 216 17.44 13.64 -4.89
N HIS A 217 18.06 14.80 -5.10
CA HIS A 217 17.34 16.07 -5.15
C HIS A 217 16.23 16.08 -6.21
N ARG A 218 16.53 15.71 -7.46
CA ARG A 218 15.53 15.64 -8.54
C ARG A 218 14.42 14.63 -8.26
N LEU A 219 14.74 13.51 -7.62
CA LEU A 219 13.76 12.52 -7.17
C LEU A 219 12.78 13.13 -6.15
N ILE A 220 13.30 13.84 -5.14
CA ILE A 220 12.48 14.51 -4.12
C ILE A 220 11.55 15.56 -4.76
N GLU A 221 12.07 16.36 -5.69
CA GLU A 221 11.27 17.35 -6.41
C GLU A 221 10.18 16.70 -7.27
N SER A 222 10.48 15.55 -7.88
CA SER A 222 9.50 14.76 -8.63
C SER A 222 8.40 14.20 -7.71
N PHE A 223 8.75 13.74 -6.51
CA PHE A 223 7.76 13.31 -5.51
C PHE A 223 6.82 14.45 -5.10
N LYS A 224 7.32 15.68 -4.95
CA LYS A 224 6.47 16.86 -4.66
C LYS A 224 5.43 17.11 -5.74
N HIS A 225 5.82 17.01 -7.01
CA HIS A 225 4.87 17.11 -8.13
C HIS A 225 3.84 15.99 -8.13
N TYR A 226 4.25 14.74 -7.91
CA TYR A 226 3.30 13.64 -7.75
C TYR A 226 2.27 13.92 -6.65
N MET A 227 2.74 14.28 -5.46
CA MET A 227 1.87 14.54 -4.32
C MET A 227 0.93 15.73 -4.55
N ALA A 228 1.33 16.74 -5.33
CA ALA A 228 0.48 17.87 -5.70
C ALA A 228 -0.70 17.46 -6.61
N VAL A 229 -0.49 16.45 -7.47
CA VAL A 229 -1.51 15.98 -8.44
C VAL A 229 -2.36 14.84 -7.86
N LYS A 230 -1.80 14.01 -6.97
CA LYS A 230 -2.40 12.80 -6.40
C LYS A 230 -3.87 12.97 -6.00
N MET A 231 -4.18 14.06 -5.29
CA MET A 231 -5.51 14.29 -4.71
C MET A 231 -6.56 14.78 -5.73
N ASN A 232 -6.19 14.96 -7.00
CA ASN A 232 -7.16 15.12 -8.09
C ASN A 232 -7.75 13.77 -8.55
N LEU A 233 -7.22 12.63 -8.08
CA LEU A 233 -7.77 11.30 -8.34
C LEU A 233 -8.85 10.92 -7.30
N GLY A 234 -9.56 9.83 -7.57
CA GLY A 234 -10.59 9.25 -6.71
C GLY A 234 -11.09 7.92 -7.26
N ASP A 235 -12.23 7.44 -6.76
CA ASP A 235 -12.88 6.25 -7.32
C ASP A 235 -13.47 6.55 -8.70
N PRO A 236 -12.98 5.91 -9.78
CA PRO A 236 -13.46 6.17 -11.14
C PRO A 236 -14.93 5.79 -11.35
N ASP A 237 -15.55 5.02 -10.46
CA ASP A 237 -16.98 4.71 -10.53
C ASP A 237 -17.84 5.91 -10.04
N PHE A 238 -17.23 6.95 -9.46
CA PHE A 238 -17.90 8.10 -8.85
C PHE A 238 -17.42 9.47 -9.35
N VAL A 239 -16.17 9.55 -9.86
CA VAL A 239 -15.57 10.81 -10.31
C VAL A 239 -14.75 10.61 -11.58
N GLU A 240 -14.79 11.61 -12.46
CA GLU A 240 -14.00 11.60 -13.70
C GLU A 240 -12.52 11.84 -13.39
N VAL A 241 -11.69 10.84 -13.68
CA VAL A 241 -10.23 10.87 -13.42
C VAL A 241 -9.40 10.65 -14.68
N GLY A 242 -10.04 10.43 -15.84
CA GLY A 242 -9.37 10.04 -17.09
C GLY A 242 -8.31 11.04 -17.55
N GLU A 243 -8.64 12.34 -17.54
CA GLU A 243 -7.69 13.40 -17.93
C GLU A 243 -6.50 13.47 -16.97
N VAL A 244 -6.75 13.42 -15.66
CA VAL A 244 -5.69 13.45 -14.64
C VAL A 244 -4.75 12.26 -14.81
N VAL A 245 -5.29 11.06 -15.04
CA VAL A 245 -4.48 9.87 -15.31
C VAL A 245 -3.67 10.07 -16.59
N SER A 246 -4.32 10.50 -17.68
CA SER A 246 -3.65 10.74 -18.97
C SER A 246 -2.48 11.73 -18.84
N ASP A 247 -2.67 12.83 -18.11
CA ASP A 247 -1.61 13.81 -17.84
C ASP A 247 -0.46 13.18 -17.05
N MET A 248 -0.76 12.45 -15.97
CA MET A 248 0.26 11.79 -15.14
C MET A 248 1.07 10.74 -15.93
N LEU A 249 0.48 10.10 -16.94
CA LEU A 249 1.17 9.15 -17.82
C LEU A 249 1.95 9.83 -18.94
N SER A 250 1.71 11.11 -19.23
CA SER A 250 2.22 11.77 -20.44
C SER A 250 3.67 12.30 -20.26
N PRO A 251 4.60 11.93 -21.16
CA PRO A 251 5.95 12.51 -21.17
C PRO A 251 5.96 14.02 -21.40
N LYS A 252 4.97 14.56 -22.12
CA LYS A 252 4.83 16.00 -22.36
C LYS A 252 4.53 16.75 -21.06
N PHE A 253 3.57 16.27 -20.29
CA PHE A 253 3.22 16.87 -19.00
C PHE A 253 4.40 16.76 -18.03
N ALA A 254 5.08 15.61 -17.99
CA ALA A 254 6.31 15.46 -17.22
C ALA A 254 7.39 16.48 -17.63
N ALA A 255 7.49 16.85 -18.91
CA ALA A 255 8.44 17.85 -19.39
C ALA A 255 8.11 19.27 -18.95
N GLU A 256 6.82 19.60 -18.88
CA GLU A 256 6.35 20.86 -18.33
C GLU A 256 6.71 20.96 -16.83
N LEU A 257 6.47 19.91 -16.05
CA LEU A 257 6.84 19.88 -14.63
C LEU A 257 8.36 19.93 -14.43
N LYS A 258 9.14 19.17 -15.21
CA LYS A 258 10.61 19.18 -15.17
C LYS A 258 11.21 20.59 -15.34
N ARG A 259 10.58 21.48 -16.11
CA ARG A 259 11.03 22.88 -16.27
C ARG A 259 10.92 23.71 -14.99
N THR A 260 10.15 23.25 -14.02
CA THR A 260 9.95 23.90 -12.72
C THR A 260 10.81 23.30 -11.60
N ILE A 261 11.65 22.29 -11.93
CA ILE A 261 12.60 21.66 -11.02
C ILE A 261 13.98 22.32 -11.21
N TYR A 262 14.51 22.91 -10.14
CA TYR A 262 15.77 23.65 -10.15
C TYR A 262 16.85 22.88 -9.42
N ASP A 263 17.94 22.53 -10.09
CA ASP A 263 19.01 21.68 -9.54
C ASP A 263 19.68 22.21 -8.26
N ASN A 264 19.54 23.50 -7.94
CA ASN A 264 20.21 24.16 -6.83
C ASN A 264 19.27 24.59 -5.69
N MET A 265 17.94 24.41 -5.81
CA MET A 265 17.01 24.87 -4.76
C MET A 265 15.69 24.09 -4.74
N THR A 266 15.00 24.11 -3.61
CA THR A 266 13.60 23.68 -3.46
C THR A 266 12.69 24.86 -3.14
N PHE A 267 11.39 24.70 -3.38
CA PHE A 267 10.37 25.70 -3.09
C PHE A 267 9.39 25.25 -2.00
N SER A 268 8.51 26.17 -1.61
CA SER A 268 7.35 25.88 -0.76
C SER A 268 6.27 25.09 -1.51
N PRO A 269 5.31 24.42 -0.83
CA PRO A 269 4.27 23.63 -1.49
C PRO A 269 3.45 24.38 -2.55
N LYS A 270 3.29 25.70 -2.43
CA LYS A 270 2.57 26.54 -3.39
C LYS A 270 3.16 26.49 -4.81
N HIS A 271 4.48 26.31 -4.92
CA HIS A 271 5.18 26.20 -6.21
C HIS A 271 4.71 25.01 -7.04
N TYR A 272 4.43 23.88 -6.39
CA TYR A 272 4.07 22.63 -7.06
C TYR A 272 2.58 22.55 -7.41
N GLY A 273 1.79 23.56 -7.02
CA GLY A 273 0.35 23.64 -7.32
C GLY A 273 -0.51 22.69 -6.48
N GLY A 274 -0.08 22.30 -5.28
CA GLY A 274 -0.87 21.46 -4.37
C GLY A 274 -2.18 22.14 -3.96
N ARG A 275 -3.30 21.70 -4.56
CA ARG A 275 -4.63 22.29 -4.37
C ARG A 275 -5.36 21.79 -3.13
N TRP A 276 -5.05 20.57 -2.70
CA TRP A 276 -5.80 19.83 -1.70
C TRP A 276 -4.94 19.42 -0.51
N ASN A 277 -5.58 19.16 0.62
CA ASN A 277 -4.89 18.51 1.73
C ASN A 277 -4.41 17.11 1.32
N ILE A 278 -3.30 16.68 1.89
CA ILE A 278 -2.72 15.38 1.60
C ILE A 278 -3.17 14.41 2.68
N LEU A 279 -3.89 13.37 2.27
CA LEU A 279 -4.24 12.27 3.15
C LEU A 279 -3.03 11.39 3.41
N GLN A 280 -2.93 10.95 4.66
CA GLN A 280 -1.97 9.96 5.10
C GLN A 280 -2.69 8.63 5.22
N ASP A 281 -2.36 7.69 4.34
CA ASP A 281 -2.67 6.27 4.53
C ASP A 281 -1.50 5.58 5.23
N HIS A 282 -1.77 4.44 5.87
CA HIS A 282 -0.87 3.75 6.79
C HIS A 282 -0.62 2.30 6.39
N GLY A 283 -0.22 1.47 7.37
CA GLY A 283 0.35 0.12 7.26
C GLY A 283 -0.13 -0.77 6.11
N THR A 284 0.70 -1.75 5.73
CA THR A 284 0.41 -2.62 4.59
C THR A 284 1.29 -3.87 4.64
N SER A 285 0.99 -4.87 3.81
CA SER A 285 1.90 -5.94 3.44
C SER A 285 1.99 -6.03 1.91
N HIS A 286 3.17 -6.37 1.40
CA HIS A 286 3.39 -6.56 -0.02
C HIS A 286 4.05 -7.92 -0.27
N LEU A 287 3.69 -8.56 -1.37
CA LEU A 287 4.32 -9.77 -1.87
C LEU A 287 4.43 -9.75 -3.40
N SER A 288 5.53 -10.30 -3.88
CA SER A 288 5.82 -10.50 -5.30
C SER A 288 6.10 -11.99 -5.53
N ILE A 289 5.43 -12.59 -6.51
CA ILE A 289 5.53 -14.01 -6.86
C ILE A 289 5.79 -14.12 -8.35
N VAL A 290 6.72 -14.99 -8.73
CA VAL A 290 6.94 -15.40 -10.12
C VAL A 290 7.04 -16.92 -10.15
N ASP A 291 6.27 -17.57 -11.03
CA ASP A 291 6.29 -19.03 -11.16
C ASP A 291 7.20 -19.53 -12.29
N ARG A 292 7.25 -20.86 -12.45
CA ARG A 292 8.04 -21.53 -13.50
C ARG A 292 7.63 -21.17 -14.93
N GLU A 293 6.38 -20.74 -15.14
CA GLU A 293 5.85 -20.31 -16.45
C GLU A 293 6.09 -18.82 -16.69
N ARG A 294 6.70 -18.11 -15.72
CA ARG A 294 6.87 -16.65 -15.71
C ARG A 294 5.53 -15.92 -15.68
N ASN A 295 4.51 -16.55 -15.08
CA ASN A 295 3.39 -15.79 -14.53
C ASN A 295 3.92 -14.98 -13.35
N ALA A 296 3.48 -13.75 -13.20
CA ALA A 296 3.89 -12.83 -12.14
C ALA A 296 2.67 -12.28 -11.41
N VAL A 297 2.78 -12.19 -10.09
CA VAL A 297 1.82 -11.51 -9.22
C VAL A 297 2.57 -10.47 -8.40
N SER A 298 2.09 -9.24 -8.44
CA SER A 298 2.49 -8.17 -7.52
C SER A 298 1.26 -7.78 -6.73
N MET A 299 1.27 -8.02 -5.41
CA MET A 299 0.10 -7.83 -4.56
C MET A 299 0.46 -7.04 -3.31
N THR A 300 -0.25 -5.94 -3.14
CA THR A 300 -0.26 -5.15 -1.92
C THR A 300 -1.62 -5.34 -1.24
N SER A 301 -1.62 -5.76 0.03
CA SER A 301 -2.81 -6.03 0.85
C SER A 301 -2.72 -5.30 2.19
N THR A 302 -3.86 -4.87 2.73
CA THR A 302 -3.90 -3.93 3.85
C THR A 302 -5.14 -4.08 4.72
N VAL A 303 -5.01 -3.61 5.96
CA VAL A 303 -6.13 -3.24 6.86
C VAL A 303 -6.03 -1.74 7.23
N ASN A 304 -5.27 -0.99 6.44
CA ASN A 304 -4.73 0.33 6.69
C ASN A 304 -3.76 0.37 7.90
N SER A 305 -4.12 1.00 9.01
CA SER A 305 -3.22 1.16 10.16
C SER A 305 -2.79 -0.18 10.79
N TYR A 306 -1.72 -0.17 11.59
CA TYR A 306 -1.39 -1.35 12.41
C TYR A 306 -2.59 -1.69 13.31
N PHE A 307 -3.05 -2.93 13.20
CA PHE A 307 -4.27 -3.41 13.86
C PHE A 307 -5.58 -2.72 13.39
N GLY A 308 -5.57 -2.06 12.23
CA GLY A 308 -6.73 -1.46 11.57
C GLY A 308 -7.54 -0.53 12.47
N SER A 309 -8.83 -0.80 12.57
CA SER A 309 -9.78 -0.09 13.45
C SER A 309 -9.57 -0.32 14.94
N LEU A 310 -8.69 -1.27 15.32
CA LEU A 310 -8.56 -1.85 16.67
C LEU A 310 -9.77 -2.70 17.09
N ILE A 311 -10.73 -2.94 16.20
CA ILE A 311 -11.86 -3.82 16.43
C ILE A 311 -11.55 -5.19 15.86
N LEU A 312 -11.60 -6.21 16.72
CA LEU A 312 -11.61 -7.62 16.33
C LEU A 312 -12.97 -8.20 16.69
N SER A 313 -13.69 -8.73 15.69
CA SER A 313 -15.01 -9.35 15.87
C SER A 313 -14.87 -10.60 16.77
N PRO A 314 -15.42 -10.62 17.99
CA PRO A 314 -15.27 -11.76 18.89
C PRO A 314 -15.83 -13.07 18.32
N GLY A 315 -16.91 -12.99 17.54
CA GLY A 315 -17.57 -14.17 17.00
C GLY A 315 -16.88 -14.75 15.75
N THR A 316 -16.17 -13.93 14.96
CA THR A 316 -15.49 -14.39 13.73
C THR A 316 -13.96 -14.41 13.84
N GLY A 317 -13.39 -13.72 14.82
CA GLY A 317 -11.95 -13.52 14.99
C GLY A 317 -11.32 -12.57 13.98
N VAL A 318 -12.11 -11.93 13.12
CA VAL A 318 -11.61 -11.05 12.06
C VAL A 318 -11.25 -9.69 12.66
N LEU A 319 -10.00 -9.27 12.45
CA LEU A 319 -9.53 -7.92 12.72
C LEU A 319 -9.97 -7.00 11.57
N LEU A 320 -10.64 -5.89 11.88
CA LEU A 320 -11.26 -5.04 10.87
C LEU A 320 -10.39 -3.83 10.51
N ASN A 321 -10.37 -3.52 9.22
CA ASN A 321 -9.66 -2.38 8.66
C ASN A 321 -10.18 -1.05 9.22
N ASN A 322 -9.38 0.00 9.07
CA ASN A 322 -9.84 1.39 9.20
C ASN A 322 -9.77 2.11 7.83
N GLU A 323 -10.18 1.44 6.75
CA GLU A 323 -9.94 1.96 5.39
C GLU A 323 -10.73 3.23 5.07
N MET A 324 -11.83 3.49 5.78
CA MET A 324 -12.57 4.73 5.61
C MET A 324 -11.74 5.97 5.99
N ASP A 325 -10.63 5.79 6.70
CA ASP A 325 -9.64 6.83 6.98
C ASP A 325 -8.96 7.37 5.72
N ASP A 326 -9.02 6.62 4.62
CA ASP A 326 -8.41 7.06 3.38
C ASP A 326 -9.34 7.96 2.55
N PHE A 327 -10.57 8.23 3.00
CA PHE A 327 -11.42 9.28 2.41
C PHE A 327 -11.01 10.68 2.87
N SER A 328 -11.27 11.67 2.04
CA SER A 328 -11.30 13.06 2.47
C SER A 328 -12.54 13.29 3.34
N MET A 329 -12.39 14.12 4.36
CA MET A 329 -13.48 14.54 5.24
C MET A 329 -13.71 16.04 5.03
N PRO A 330 -14.96 16.48 4.82
CA PRO A 330 -15.29 17.90 4.90
C PRO A 330 -14.91 18.42 6.29
N ALA A 331 -14.03 19.41 6.33
CA ALA A 331 -13.58 20.03 7.57
C ALA A 331 -13.48 21.54 7.37
N ASN A 332 -13.60 22.29 8.47
CA ASN A 332 -13.31 23.71 8.46
C ASN A 332 -11.82 23.90 8.20
N THR A 333 -11.48 24.39 7.02
CA THR A 333 -10.12 24.73 6.63
C THR A 333 -9.62 25.88 7.49
N SER A 334 -8.47 25.71 8.15
CA SER A 334 -7.71 26.86 8.61
C SER A 334 -7.16 27.62 7.41
N ALA A 335 -6.93 28.93 7.54
CA ALA A 335 -6.41 29.76 6.45
C ALA A 335 -5.05 29.27 5.90
N ASP A 336 -4.31 28.47 6.68
CA ASP A 336 -2.96 28.00 6.37
C ASP A 336 -2.91 26.58 5.79
N SER A 337 -4.05 25.88 5.66
CA SER A 337 -4.10 24.50 5.14
C SER A 337 -5.00 24.38 3.91
N PRO A 338 -4.55 23.71 2.82
CA PRO A 338 -5.40 23.48 1.66
C PRO A 338 -6.69 22.72 2.00
N PRO A 339 -7.78 22.92 1.25
CA PRO A 339 -9.05 22.24 1.51
C PRO A 339 -9.00 20.73 1.26
N PRO A 340 -9.91 19.97 1.89
CA PRO A 340 -10.13 18.55 1.57
C PRO A 340 -10.47 18.33 0.10
N ALA A 341 -9.97 17.24 -0.48
CA ALA A 341 -10.20 16.89 -1.88
C ALA A 341 -11.63 16.36 -2.13
N PRO A 342 -12.47 17.04 -2.93
CA PRO A 342 -13.85 16.61 -3.15
C PRO A 342 -13.96 15.27 -3.87
N ASN A 343 -13.02 14.97 -4.75
CA ASN A 343 -12.98 13.73 -5.52
C ASN A 343 -12.90 12.49 -4.64
N ASN A 344 -12.42 12.65 -3.40
CA ASN A 344 -12.27 11.58 -2.45
C ASN A 344 -13.16 11.77 -1.21
N PHE A 345 -14.27 12.52 -1.28
CA PHE A 345 -15.26 12.49 -0.21
C PHE A 345 -15.98 11.14 -0.11
N VAL A 346 -16.41 10.81 1.11
CA VAL A 346 -17.19 9.61 1.43
C VAL A 346 -18.51 9.62 0.65
N ALA A 347 -18.84 8.49 0.03
CA ALA A 347 -20.14 8.20 -0.53
C ALA A 347 -20.44 6.69 -0.37
N PRO A 348 -21.71 6.27 -0.24
CA PRO A 348 -22.10 4.86 -0.20
C PRO A 348 -21.47 4.05 -1.34
N LEU A 349 -20.94 2.86 -1.04
CA LEU A 349 -20.31 1.93 -1.99
C LEU A 349 -19.02 2.42 -2.67
N LYS A 350 -18.60 3.66 -2.43
CA LYS A 350 -17.36 4.23 -2.98
C LYS A 350 -16.14 3.59 -2.33
N ARG A 351 -15.06 3.47 -3.10
CA ARG A 351 -13.73 3.05 -2.61
C ARG A 351 -12.89 4.27 -2.23
N PRO A 352 -12.21 4.26 -1.08
CA PRO A 352 -11.29 5.35 -0.74
C PRO A 352 -10.03 5.28 -1.60
N LEU A 353 -9.49 6.47 -1.93
CA LEU A 353 -8.22 6.61 -2.64
C LEU A 353 -7.09 5.85 -1.92
N SER A 354 -6.17 5.25 -2.66
CA SER A 354 -5.03 4.50 -2.09
C SER A 354 -3.69 4.97 -2.65
N SER A 355 -2.60 4.70 -1.92
CA SER A 355 -1.22 4.86 -2.43
C SER A 355 -0.56 3.54 -2.87
N MET A 356 -1.26 2.41 -2.78
CA MET A 356 -0.68 1.10 -3.09
C MET A 356 -0.17 1.01 -4.54
N CYS A 357 1.09 0.62 -4.72
CA CYS A 357 1.76 0.62 -6.02
C CYS A 357 2.37 -0.76 -6.41
N PRO A 358 1.60 -1.86 -6.40
CA PRO A 358 2.10 -3.13 -6.93
C PRO A 358 2.39 -2.99 -8.42
N THR A 359 3.60 -3.36 -8.82
CA THR A 359 4.16 -3.04 -10.13
C THR A 359 4.83 -4.28 -10.74
N ILE A 360 4.64 -4.47 -12.05
CA ILE A 360 5.32 -5.49 -12.85
C ILE A 360 6.07 -4.77 -13.98
N VAL A 361 7.31 -5.16 -14.21
CA VAL A 361 8.19 -4.57 -15.23
C VAL A 361 8.47 -5.60 -16.31
N LEU A 362 8.37 -5.17 -17.56
CA LEU A 362 8.67 -5.94 -18.75
C LEU A 362 9.82 -5.28 -19.54
N LYS A 363 10.58 -6.11 -20.24
CA LYS A 363 11.55 -5.72 -21.26
C LYS A 363 11.23 -6.49 -22.52
N ASP A 364 10.97 -5.79 -23.63
CA ASP A 364 10.64 -6.38 -24.93
C ASP A 364 9.48 -7.40 -24.83
N GLY A 365 8.44 -7.05 -24.06
CA GLY A 365 7.26 -7.89 -23.80
C GLY A 365 7.47 -9.06 -22.82
N LYS A 366 8.71 -9.32 -22.39
CA LYS A 366 9.05 -10.39 -21.44
C LYS A 366 9.10 -9.87 -20.01
N LEU A 367 8.69 -10.71 -19.05
CA LEU A 367 8.81 -10.40 -17.62
C LEU A 367 10.27 -10.11 -17.27
N LYS A 368 10.50 -8.95 -16.63
CA LYS A 368 11.80 -8.54 -16.09
C LYS A 368 11.79 -8.45 -14.57
N ALA A 369 10.72 -7.93 -13.96
CA ALA A 369 10.57 -7.96 -12.50
C ALA A 369 9.11 -7.87 -12.01
N ALA A 370 8.87 -8.31 -10.78
CA ALA A 370 7.71 -7.96 -9.97
C ALA A 370 8.19 -7.25 -8.71
N VAL A 371 7.59 -6.11 -8.38
CA VAL A 371 8.02 -5.27 -7.27
C VAL A 371 6.84 -4.53 -6.64
N GLY A 372 7.01 -4.15 -5.40
CA GLY A 372 6.15 -3.20 -4.69
C GLY A 372 6.58 -3.07 -3.25
N ALA A 373 5.87 -2.24 -2.50
CA ALA A 373 6.18 -1.97 -1.11
C ALA A 373 4.94 -1.89 -0.23
N SER A 374 5.16 -2.05 1.07
CA SER A 374 4.24 -1.61 2.14
C SER A 374 4.72 -0.33 2.79
N GLY A 375 3.83 0.48 3.35
CA GLY A 375 4.19 1.69 4.11
C GLY A 375 3.29 2.90 3.84
N GLY A 376 1.99 2.69 3.58
CA GLY A 376 1.03 3.76 3.35
C GLY A 376 1.43 4.71 2.23
N SER A 377 1.40 6.01 2.51
CA SER A 377 1.62 7.06 1.51
C SER A 377 3.02 7.06 0.92
N MET A 378 3.97 6.39 1.57
CA MET A 378 5.35 6.24 1.12
C MET A 378 5.54 5.09 0.11
N ILE A 379 4.53 4.22 -0.10
CA ILE A 379 4.64 3.05 -0.99
C ILE A 379 5.16 3.39 -2.40
N PRO A 380 4.63 4.42 -3.10
CA PRO A 380 5.13 4.77 -4.42
C PRO A 380 6.61 5.13 -4.40
N ALA A 381 7.05 5.95 -3.44
CA ALA A 381 8.45 6.36 -3.31
C ALA A 381 9.38 5.15 -3.13
N GLY A 382 9.07 4.25 -2.19
CA GLY A 382 9.87 3.04 -1.99
C GLY A 382 9.91 2.10 -3.21
N THR A 383 8.80 2.00 -3.95
CA THR A 383 8.74 1.20 -5.19
C THR A 383 9.58 1.83 -6.30
N ILE A 384 9.46 3.15 -6.50
CA ILE A 384 10.21 3.92 -7.49
C ILE A 384 11.71 3.85 -7.20
N GLU A 385 12.12 4.04 -5.95
CA GLU A 385 13.53 4.00 -5.56
C GLU A 385 14.16 2.63 -5.83
N VAL A 386 13.48 1.53 -5.49
CA VAL A 386 13.96 0.17 -5.79
C VAL A 386 14.07 -0.06 -7.30
N LEU A 387 13.11 0.40 -8.09
CA LEU A 387 13.16 0.33 -9.55
C LEU A 387 14.33 1.11 -10.13
N LEU A 388 14.52 2.37 -9.71
CA LEU A 388 15.61 3.22 -10.18
C LEU A 388 16.96 2.65 -9.78
N ASN A 389 17.10 2.14 -8.56
CA ASN A 389 18.34 1.52 -8.10
C ASN A 389 18.71 0.32 -8.97
N HIS A 390 17.75 -0.57 -9.24
CA HIS A 390 18.04 -1.76 -10.04
C HIS A 390 18.22 -1.44 -11.53
N PHE A 391 17.23 -0.77 -12.14
CA PHE A 391 17.18 -0.62 -13.60
C PHE A 391 17.92 0.59 -14.15
N ALA A 392 18.07 1.65 -13.37
CA ALA A 392 18.75 2.85 -13.84
C ALA A 392 20.17 2.99 -13.28
N LYS A 393 20.40 2.60 -12.02
CA LYS A 393 21.72 2.62 -11.38
C LYS A 393 22.46 1.28 -11.46
N ASN A 394 21.86 0.26 -12.09
CA ASN A 394 22.44 -1.05 -12.31
C ASN A 394 22.93 -1.75 -11.03
N MET A 395 22.24 -1.52 -9.92
CA MET A 395 22.52 -2.20 -8.66
C MET A 395 21.97 -3.62 -8.72
N ASP A 396 22.62 -4.58 -8.06
CA ASP A 396 22.07 -5.93 -7.90
C ASP A 396 20.74 -5.88 -7.11
N PRO A 397 19.88 -6.92 -7.20
CA PRO A 397 18.57 -6.91 -6.56
C PRO A 397 18.61 -6.66 -5.05
N LEU A 398 19.60 -7.23 -4.33
CA LEU A 398 19.69 -7.07 -2.88
C LEU A 398 20.10 -5.65 -2.52
N SER A 399 21.16 -5.13 -3.15
CA SER A 399 21.61 -3.75 -2.93
C SER A 399 20.52 -2.74 -3.29
N SER A 400 19.73 -3.01 -4.32
CA SER A 400 18.62 -2.14 -4.75
C SER A 400 17.55 -1.97 -3.66
N VAL A 401 17.24 -3.06 -2.95
CA VAL A 401 16.31 -3.06 -1.82
C VAL A 401 16.97 -2.50 -0.55
N MET A 402 18.24 -2.79 -0.31
CA MET A 402 18.96 -2.33 0.90
C MET A 402 19.34 -0.86 0.87
N ALA A 403 19.42 -0.22 -0.30
CA ALA A 403 19.74 1.19 -0.42
C ALA A 403 18.88 2.07 0.53
N PRO A 404 19.47 3.04 1.24
CA PRO A 404 18.73 4.00 2.04
C PRO A 404 17.75 4.82 1.19
N ARG A 405 16.55 5.08 1.73
CA ARG A 405 15.46 5.74 1.00
C ARG A 405 15.14 7.14 1.51
N VAL A 406 14.51 7.93 0.65
CA VAL A 406 13.97 9.27 0.98
C VAL A 406 12.50 9.39 0.60
N TYR A 407 11.75 10.12 1.41
CA TYR A 407 10.30 10.28 1.23
C TYR A 407 9.92 11.76 1.30
N HIS A 408 8.92 12.15 0.52
CA HIS A 408 8.36 13.48 0.57
C HIS A 408 6.86 13.45 0.27
N GLN A 409 6.06 14.16 1.09
CA GLN A 409 4.59 14.14 1.00
C GLN A 409 4.00 15.48 0.56
N LEU A 410 4.85 16.40 0.11
CA LEU A 410 4.57 17.81 -0.20
C LEU A 410 4.22 18.64 1.05
N ILE A 411 3.24 18.19 1.84
CA ILE A 411 2.81 18.81 3.09
C ILE A 411 2.84 17.74 4.20
N PRO A 412 3.62 17.91 5.28
CA PRO A 412 4.58 19.01 5.51
C PRO A 412 5.73 18.99 4.47
N ASN A 413 6.33 20.16 4.20
CA ASN A 413 7.42 20.32 3.24
C ASN A 413 8.77 19.89 3.84
N VAL A 414 8.87 18.60 4.17
CA VAL A 414 10.01 17.98 4.85
C VAL A 414 10.40 16.71 4.13
N VAL A 415 11.69 16.57 3.83
CA VAL A 415 12.29 15.33 3.35
C VAL A 415 12.48 14.42 4.56
N GLN A 416 11.73 13.32 4.59
CA GLN A 416 12.00 12.24 5.50
C GLN A 416 13.08 11.34 4.90
N TYR A 417 14.08 10.97 5.67
CA TYR A 417 15.14 10.09 5.19
C TYR A 417 15.40 8.97 6.19
N GLU A 418 15.76 7.80 5.69
CA GLU A 418 16.05 6.67 6.57
C GLU A 418 17.27 6.96 7.46
N ASN A 419 17.00 6.88 8.76
CA ASN A 419 17.98 6.79 9.82
C ASN A 419 17.45 5.72 10.79
N TRP A 420 17.54 4.47 10.36
CA TRP A 420 16.79 3.36 10.93
C TRP A 420 17.71 2.21 11.33
N THR A 421 17.66 1.85 12.62
CA THR A 421 18.15 0.55 13.12
C THR A 421 16.96 -0.38 13.27
N THR A 422 16.99 -1.53 12.59
CA THR A 422 15.89 -2.52 12.60
C THR A 422 15.85 -3.30 13.92
N VAL A 423 14.77 -4.05 14.13
CA VAL A 423 14.66 -4.99 15.26
C VAL A 423 15.69 -6.13 15.22
N THR A 424 16.33 -6.35 14.06
CA THR A 424 17.42 -7.32 13.87
C THR A 424 18.81 -6.68 13.97
N GLY A 425 18.91 -5.36 14.13
CA GLY A 425 20.16 -4.62 14.30
C GLY A 425 20.76 -4.02 13.02
N ASP A 426 20.13 -4.23 11.86
CA ASP A 426 20.58 -3.68 10.58
C ASP A 426 20.39 -2.17 10.55
N ARG A 427 21.34 -1.44 9.96
CA ARG A 427 21.34 0.03 9.93
C ARG A 427 21.21 0.57 8.52
N PHE A 428 20.19 1.39 8.30
CA PHE A 428 19.91 2.08 7.05
C PHE A 428 20.05 3.58 7.26
N LEU A 429 21.07 4.18 6.63
CA LEU A 429 21.50 5.55 6.89
C LEU A 429 21.73 6.27 5.57
N LEU A 430 21.00 7.35 5.31
CA LEU A 430 21.37 8.28 4.26
C LEU A 430 22.70 8.98 4.62
N ASP A 431 23.65 8.97 3.69
CA ASP A 431 25.01 9.46 3.95
C ASP A 431 25.05 10.96 4.27
N ALA A 432 26.06 11.37 5.05
CA ALA A 432 26.17 12.75 5.51
C ALA A 432 26.40 13.76 4.37
N THR A 433 27.08 13.36 3.30
CA THR A 433 27.37 14.22 2.15
C THR A 433 26.09 14.56 1.40
N THR A 434 25.26 13.56 1.09
CA THR A 434 23.94 13.77 0.48
C THR A 434 23.07 14.65 1.35
N ARG A 435 23.03 14.42 2.67
CA ARG A 435 22.26 15.28 3.59
C ARG A 435 22.73 16.72 3.58
N ALA A 436 24.04 16.96 3.61
CA ALA A 436 24.61 18.30 3.53
C ALA A 436 24.26 19.00 2.21
N ASP A 437 24.29 18.29 1.10
CA ASP A 437 23.93 18.84 -0.21
C ASP A 437 22.43 19.17 -0.32
N LEU A 438 21.55 18.34 0.24
CA LEU A 438 20.12 18.63 0.30
C LEU A 438 19.83 19.87 1.16
N LEU A 439 20.51 20.02 2.31
CA LEU A 439 20.41 21.20 3.17
C LEU A 439 20.86 22.48 2.42
N LYS A 440 21.98 22.43 1.68
CA LYS A 440 22.45 23.56 0.86
C LYS A 440 21.43 23.99 -0.21
N LYS A 441 20.62 23.05 -0.71
CA LYS A 441 19.53 23.31 -1.66
C LYS A 441 18.23 23.77 -0.99
N GLY A 442 18.22 23.95 0.33
CA GLY A 442 17.08 24.46 1.09
C GLY A 442 16.09 23.40 1.56
N HIS A 443 16.39 22.11 1.43
CA HIS A 443 15.51 21.05 1.95
C HIS A 443 15.55 21.01 3.47
N VAL A 444 14.38 20.86 4.09
CA VAL A 444 14.26 20.56 5.52
C VAL A 444 14.31 19.04 5.68
N LEU A 445 15.24 18.53 6.48
CA LEU A 445 15.45 17.09 6.65
C LEU A 445 14.94 16.61 8.01
N LYS A 446 14.23 15.48 8.03
CA LYS A 446 13.79 14.80 9.26
C LYS A 446 14.19 13.32 9.21
N PRO A 447 14.96 12.82 10.20
CA PRO A 447 15.28 11.39 10.26
C PRO A 447 14.02 10.57 10.52
N LEU A 448 13.95 9.39 9.90
CA LEU A 448 12.85 8.44 10.03
C LEU A 448 13.40 7.09 10.49
N ALA A 449 12.89 6.59 11.63
CA ALA A 449 13.19 5.27 12.18
C ALA A 449 12.11 4.24 11.77
N GLY A 450 11.88 4.16 10.46
CA GLY A 450 10.83 3.38 9.83
C GLY A 450 10.75 3.75 8.35
N GLY A 451 9.80 3.19 7.62
CA GLY A 451 9.66 3.48 6.20
C GLY A 451 8.96 2.36 5.45
N THR A 452 9.29 2.25 4.18
CA THR A 452 8.73 1.21 3.31
C THR A 452 9.42 -0.13 3.49
N ILE A 453 8.70 -1.22 3.22
CA ILE A 453 9.25 -2.58 3.14
C ILE A 453 8.95 -3.08 1.73
N SER A 454 9.99 -3.30 0.94
CA SER A 454 9.84 -3.70 -0.47
C SER A 454 10.00 -5.21 -0.65
N GLN A 455 9.32 -5.79 -1.63
CA GLN A 455 9.65 -7.13 -2.12
C GLN A 455 9.97 -7.02 -3.61
N LEU A 456 10.98 -7.76 -4.06
CA LEU A 456 11.44 -7.71 -5.43
C LEU A 456 11.72 -9.14 -5.92
N VAL A 457 11.18 -9.49 -7.08
CA VAL A 457 11.58 -10.69 -7.83
C VAL A 457 12.05 -10.24 -9.21
N VAL A 458 13.30 -10.52 -9.56
CA VAL A 458 13.90 -10.20 -10.86
C VAL A 458 14.04 -11.46 -11.67
N HIS A 459 13.70 -11.37 -12.96
CA HIS A 459 13.97 -12.40 -13.95
C HIS A 459 15.21 -12.03 -14.76
N ASN A 460 16.29 -12.77 -14.55
CA ASN A 460 17.60 -12.49 -15.13
C ASN A 460 17.74 -13.08 -16.54
N VAL A 461 16.96 -12.55 -17.48
CA VAL A 461 16.92 -13.01 -18.88
C VAL A 461 18.31 -13.02 -19.54
N GLU A 462 19.17 -12.08 -19.15
CA GLU A 462 20.53 -11.91 -19.70
C GLU A 462 21.55 -12.92 -19.15
N SER A 463 21.26 -13.55 -18.01
CA SER A 463 22.16 -14.50 -17.35
C SER A 463 21.47 -15.83 -17.06
N GLY A 464 20.92 -16.45 -18.12
CA GLY A 464 20.39 -17.82 -18.06
C GLY A 464 18.91 -17.95 -17.70
N GLY A 465 18.23 -16.84 -17.35
CA GLY A 465 16.79 -16.83 -17.06
C GLY A 465 16.42 -17.19 -15.62
N ASP A 466 17.39 -17.20 -14.70
CA ASP A 466 17.14 -17.46 -13.27
C ASP A 466 16.31 -16.36 -12.62
N LEU A 467 15.66 -16.70 -11.50
CA LEU A 467 14.92 -15.75 -10.66
C LEU A 467 15.73 -15.36 -9.43
N THR A 468 15.85 -14.06 -9.16
CA THR A 468 16.41 -13.55 -7.91
C THR A 468 15.29 -12.89 -7.11
N ALA A 469 14.97 -13.46 -5.95
CA ALA A 469 13.97 -12.92 -5.03
C ALA A 469 14.63 -12.28 -3.81
N VAL A 470 14.15 -11.11 -3.42
CA VAL A 470 14.65 -10.34 -2.28
C VAL A 470 13.47 -9.90 -1.42
N SER A 471 13.55 -10.24 -0.14
CA SER A 471 12.70 -9.66 0.91
C SER A 471 13.47 -8.58 1.63
N ASP A 472 12.85 -7.41 1.81
CA ASP A 472 13.49 -6.30 2.51
C ASP A 472 13.81 -6.65 3.96
N PRO A 473 15.11 -6.64 4.35
CA PRO A 473 15.55 -7.04 5.68
C PRO A 473 15.01 -6.13 6.79
N ARG A 474 14.54 -4.92 6.46
CA ARG A 474 13.95 -3.97 7.41
C ARG A 474 12.83 -4.54 8.30
N LYS A 475 12.11 -5.57 7.82
CA LYS A 475 11.01 -6.23 8.53
C LYS A 475 11.32 -7.69 8.94
N GLY A 476 12.41 -8.27 8.45
CA GLY A 476 12.76 -9.67 8.67
C GLY A 476 11.96 -10.68 7.83
N GLY A 477 11.53 -10.29 6.62
CA GLY A 477 10.96 -11.22 5.65
C GLY A 477 12.05 -12.10 5.01
N VAL A 478 11.67 -13.23 4.42
CA VAL A 478 12.60 -14.16 3.76
C VAL A 478 12.04 -14.56 2.40
N PRO A 479 12.83 -14.47 1.31
CA PRO A 479 12.41 -15.00 0.01
C PRO A 479 12.44 -16.54 0.05
N ALA A 480 11.52 -17.18 -0.66
CA ALA A 480 11.50 -18.64 -0.81
C ALA A 480 11.31 -18.99 -2.29
N GLY A 481 11.98 -20.03 -2.75
CA GLY A 481 11.91 -20.58 -4.10
C GLY A 481 12.07 -22.09 -4.08
N TYR A 482 11.64 -22.76 -5.15
CA TYR A 482 11.73 -24.20 -5.33
C TYR A 482 12.14 -24.53 -6.76
#